data_AF-A0A5B7E1S7-F1
#
_entry.id   AF-A0A5B7E1S7-F1
#
_cell.length_a   1.000
_cell.length_b   1.000
_cell.length_c   1.000
_cell.angle_alpha   90.00
_cell.angle_beta   90.00
_cell.angle_gamma   90.00
#
_symmetry.space_group_name_H-M   'P 1'
#
loop_
_entity.id
_entity.type
_entity.pdbx_description
1 polymer ?
#
loop_
_entity_poly.entity_id
_entity_poly.type
_entity_poly.pdbx_seq_one_letter_code
_entity_poly.pdbx_strand_id
1 'polypeptide(L)' 'MLGWRATSCRDAPQTQNLPTATARFGSSLDATNIKEGDDVYFECSVHANPPVLHVTWRHNSHKKRTN' A
#
# COMPACT_ATOMS: atom_id res chain seq x y z
N MET A 1 -51.01 6.68 1.87
CA MET A 1 -49.78 6.69 2.68
C MET A 1 -48.87 5.58 2.18
N LEU A 2 -48.03 5.86 1.18
CA LEU A 2 -47.19 4.85 0.52
C LEU A 2 -45.84 5.47 0.18
N GLY A 3 -44.76 4.77 0.56
CA GLY A 3 -43.46 4.86 -0.10
C GLY A 3 -42.35 5.56 0.69
N TRP A 4 -41.84 4.94 1.76
CA TRP A 4 -40.45 5.17 2.13
C TRP A 4 -39.58 4.45 1.09
N ARG A 5 -39.26 5.10 -0.03
CA ARG A 5 -38.19 4.58 -0.87
C ARG A 5 -36.89 4.94 -0.16
N ALA A 6 -36.24 3.97 0.46
CA ALA A 6 -34.84 4.12 0.84
C ALA A 6 -34.07 4.37 -0.45
N THR A 7 -33.69 5.63 -0.69
CA THR A 7 -32.73 5.96 -1.73
C THR A 7 -31.46 5.20 -1.36
N SER A 8 -31.20 4.15 -2.13
CA SER A 8 -30.03 3.30 -2.01
C SER A 8 -28.79 4.19 -1.95
N CYS A 9 -27.89 3.99 -0.98
CA CYS A 9 -26.57 4.65 -0.93
C CYS A 9 -25.63 4.24 -2.10
N ARG A 10 -26.17 3.77 -3.23
CA ARG A 10 -25.43 3.17 -4.35
C ARG A 10 -24.95 4.19 -5.39
N ASP A 11 -25.15 5.48 -5.16
CA ASP A 11 -24.80 6.52 -6.14
C ASP A 11 -23.75 7.52 -5.62
N ALA A 12 -22.84 7.05 -4.77
CA ALA A 12 -21.57 7.74 -4.61
C ALA A 12 -20.69 7.38 -5.82
N PRO A 13 -20.19 8.34 -6.62
CA PRO A 13 -19.27 8.04 -7.73
C PRO A 13 -17.99 7.42 -7.16
N GLN A 14 -17.88 6.09 -7.20
CA GLN A 14 -16.74 5.37 -6.64
C GLN A 14 -15.57 5.37 -7.65
N THR A 15 -14.86 6.49 -7.80
CA THR A 15 -13.45 6.44 -8.24
C THR A 15 -12.55 6.09 -7.07
N GLN A 16 -12.96 5.12 -6.23
CA GLN A 16 -12.15 4.63 -5.13
C GLN A 16 -11.18 3.59 -5.68
N ASN A 17 -9.96 4.03 -5.97
CA ASN A 17 -8.89 3.13 -6.36
C ASN A 17 -8.39 2.44 -5.10
N LEU A 18 -8.59 1.12 -5.03
CA LEU A 18 -8.04 0.28 -3.97
C LEU A 18 -6.52 0.46 -3.90
N PRO A 19 -5.94 0.46 -2.69
CA PRO A 19 -4.52 0.67 -2.51
C PRO A 19 -3.72 -0.45 -3.14
N THR A 20 -2.85 -0.10 -4.07
CA THR A 20 -1.86 -1.01 -4.65
C THR A 20 -0.48 -0.60 -4.16
N ALA A 21 0.23 -1.53 -3.53
CA ALA A 21 1.57 -1.30 -2.99
C ALA A 21 2.61 -2.10 -3.76
N THR A 22 3.75 -1.47 -4.03
CA THR A 22 4.90 -2.11 -4.69
C THR A 22 6.16 -1.79 -3.92
N ALA A 23 6.91 -2.84 -3.56
CA ALA A 23 8.20 -2.72 -2.91
C ALA A 23 9.33 -2.96 -3.92
N ARG A 24 10.40 -2.18 -3.80
CA ARG A 24 11.61 -2.31 -4.63
C ARG A 24 12.85 -2.05 -3.80
N PHE A 25 14.00 -2.50 -4.27
CA PHE A 25 15.29 -2.08 -3.70
C PHE A 25 15.40 -0.55 -3.77
N GLY A 26 16.10 0.01 -2.78
CA GLY A 26 16.46 1.42 -2.77
C GLY A 26 17.05 1.86 -4.11
N SER A 27 16.71 3.06 -4.55
CA SER A 27 17.15 3.60 -5.84
C SER A 27 18.67 3.62 -6.05
N SER A 28 19.46 3.60 -4.97
CA SER A 28 20.92 3.52 -5.01
C SER A 28 21.49 2.10 -4.97
N LEU A 29 20.66 1.06 -4.89
CA LEU A 29 21.08 -0.33 -4.75
C LEU A 29 20.93 -1.10 -6.06
N ASP A 30 21.97 -1.85 -6.44
CA ASP A 30 21.92 -2.81 -7.53
C ASP A 30 21.63 -4.21 -6.96
N ALA A 31 20.43 -4.72 -7.25
CA ALA A 31 19.95 -6.02 -6.79
C ALA A 31 20.86 -7.20 -7.18
N THR A 32 21.66 -7.06 -8.24
CA THR A 32 22.54 -8.11 -8.75
C THR A 32 23.91 -8.15 -8.07
N ASN A 33 24.27 -7.09 -7.35
CA ASN A 33 25.58 -6.93 -6.72
C ASN A 33 25.50 -6.72 -5.20
N ILE A 34 24.45 -7.23 -4.55
CA ILE A 34 24.32 -7.24 -3.09
C ILE A 34 25.12 -8.42 -2.53
N LYS A 35 25.97 -8.17 -1.52
CA LYS A 35 26.84 -9.16 -0.89
C LYS A 35 26.62 -9.22 0.63
N GLU A 36 27.13 -10.27 1.25
CA GLU A 36 27.10 -10.39 2.71
C GLU A 36 27.88 -9.23 3.35
N GLY A 37 27.25 -8.58 4.33
CA GLY A 37 27.80 -7.38 4.98
C GLY A 37 27.31 -6.07 4.38
N ASP A 38 26.62 -6.07 3.25
CA ASP A 38 26.03 -4.86 2.67
C ASP A 38 24.73 -4.47 3.37
N ASP A 39 24.59 -3.18 3.65
CA ASP A 39 23.33 -2.61 4.13
C ASP A 39 22.34 -2.46 2.97
N VAL A 40 21.13 -2.99 3.15
CA VAL A 40 20.06 -2.90 2.16
C VAL A 40 18.82 -2.25 2.75
N TYR A 41 18.11 -1.52 1.91
CA TYR A 41 16.82 -0.94 2.25
C TYR A 41 15.85 -1.09 1.08
N PHE A 42 14.56 -1.06 1.43
CA PHE A 42 13.47 -1.17 0.47
C PHE A 42 12.64 0.11 0.49
N GLU A 43 12.23 0.54 -0.70
CA GLU A 43 11.27 1.62 -0.89
C GLU A 43 9.89 1.01 -1.19
N CYS A 44 8.82 1.60 -0.65
CA CYS A 44 7.44 1.23 -0.96
C CYS A 44 6.72 2.39 -1.65
N SER A 45 6.16 2.12 -2.82
CA SER A 45 5.27 3.05 -3.53
C SER A 45 3.82 2.56 -3.39
N VAL A 46 2.92 3.45 -2.99
CA VAL A 46 1.51 3.13 -2.77
C VAL A 46 0.64 4.03 -3.64
N HIS A 47 -0.15 3.43 -4.52
CA HIS A 47 -1.14 4.11 -5.33
C HIS A 47 -2.53 3.84 -4.74
N ALA A 48 -3.18 4.88 -4.22
CA ALA A 48 -4.50 4.77 -3.61
C ALA A 48 -5.26 6.09 -3.75
N ASN A 49 -6.59 5.99 -3.87
CA ASN A 49 -7.49 7.12 -3.75
C ASN A 49 -8.74 6.66 -3.01
N PRO A 50 -8.93 7.00 -1.72
CA PRO A 50 -8.20 8.00 -0.92
C PRO A 50 -6.77 7.55 -0.49
N PRO A 51 -5.92 8.47 0.00
CA PRO A 51 -4.56 8.18 0.45
C PRO A 51 -4.50 7.14 1.59
N VAL A 52 -3.40 6.37 1.64
CA VAL A 52 -3.20 5.36 2.68
C VAL A 52 -2.73 5.99 3.99
N LEU A 53 -3.34 5.57 5.10
CA LEU A 53 -3.06 6.08 6.44
C LEU A 53 -1.94 5.30 7.15
N HIS A 54 -1.80 3.99 6.90
CA HIS A 54 -0.86 3.11 7.60
C HIS A 54 -0.19 2.15 6.63
N VAL A 55 1.14 2.07 6.70
CA VAL A 55 1.95 1.09 5.96
C VAL A 55 2.66 0.18 6.97
N THR A 56 2.67 -1.12 6.71
CA THR A 56 3.36 -2.11 7.56
C THR A 56 4.25 -3.00 6.72
N TRP A 57 5.46 -3.24 7.20
CA TRP A 57 6.41 -4.13 6.53
C TRP A 57 6.42 -5.49 7.20
N ARG A 58 6.51 -6.54 6.39
CA ARG A 58 6.68 -7.92 6.85
C ARG A 58 7.76 -8.59 6.02
N HIS A 59 8.61 -9.37 6.67
CA HIS A 59 9.56 -10.25 6.00
C HIS A 59 9.37 -11.66 6.56
N ASN A 60 9.15 -12.65 5.69
CA ASN A 60 8.84 -14.03 6.07
C ASN A 60 7.71 -14.10 7.12
N SER A 61 6.63 -13.36 6.89
CA SER A 61 5.47 -13.24 7.82
C SER A 61 5.74 -12.52 9.15
N HIS A 62 6.97 -12.09 9.43
CA HIS A 62 7.29 -11.32 10.64
C HIS A 62 7.20 -9.81 10.40
N LYS A 63 6.34 -9.14 11.18
CA LYS A 63 6.22 -7.67 11.16
C LYS A 63 7.56 -7.03 11.53
N LYS A 64 8.01 -6.10 10.70
CA LYS A 64 9.17 -5.25 10.99
C LYS A 64 8.70 -3.95 11.64
N ARG A 65 9.47 -3.50 12.62
CA ARG A 65 9.26 -2.17 13.20
C ARG A 65 9.84 -1.16 12.21
N THR A 66 8.99 -0.35 11.64
CA THR A 66 9.40 0.87 10.93
C THR A 66 9.73 1.94 11.96
N ASN A 67 10.75 2.77 11.68
CA ASN A 67 10.96 4.05 12.36
C ASN A 67 9.93 5.05 11.83
#